data_AF-A0A1G8IS87-F1
#
_entry.id   AF-A0A1G8IS87-F1
#
_cell.length_a   1.000
_cell.length_b   1.000
_cell.length_c   1.000
_cell.angle_alpha   90.00
_cell.angle_beta   90.00
_cell.angle_gamma   90.00
#
_symmetry.space_group_name_H-M   'P 1'
#
loop_
_entity.id
_entity.type
_entity.pdbx_description
1 polymer ?
#
loop_
_entity_poly.entity_id
_entity_poly.type
_entity_poly.pdbx_seq_one_letter_code
_entity_poly.pdbx_strand_id
1 'polypeptide(L)'
;MKIYEKIREYSKGKGETMTEIAKAYGATPQSIQLYFSGKNAMPLTFLVWYIEHHPEIDLYALFSKEHDQIVSEPRAEYHKKYRKQHVIDRIISILEEEL
;
A
#
# COMPACT_ATOMS: atom_id res chain seq x y z
N MET A 1 -9.68 -4.87 7.58
CA MET A 1 -10.17 -3.99 6.47
C MET A 1 -9.73 -4.47 5.08
N LYS A 2 -10.40 -4.06 3.99
CA LYS A 2 -9.93 -4.26 2.60
C LYS A 2 -8.79 -3.29 2.25
N ILE A 3 -7.98 -3.62 1.24
CA ILE A 3 -6.79 -2.85 0.83
C ILE A 3 -7.13 -1.38 0.53
N TYR A 4 -8.18 -1.12 -0.27
CA TYR A 4 -8.56 0.25 -0.61
C TYR A 4 -9.02 1.07 0.60
N GLU A 5 -9.61 0.42 1.61
CA GLU A 5 -10.04 1.08 2.85
C GLU A 5 -8.82 1.48 3.67
N LYS A 6 -7.84 0.59 3.77
CA LYS A 6 -6.58 0.85 4.48
C LYS A 6 -5.80 2.00 3.86
N ILE A 7 -5.64 1.99 2.53
CA ILE A 7 -4.96 3.07 1.80
C ILE A 7 -5.70 4.39 1.99
N ARG A 8 -7.04 4.38 1.89
CA ARG A 8 -7.86 5.56 2.10
C ARG A 8 -7.69 6.14 3.51
N GLU A 9 -7.76 5.32 4.56
CA GLU A 9 -7.61 5.82 5.93
C GLU A 9 -6.19 6.34 6.20
N TYR A 10 -5.16 5.68 5.67
CA TYR A 10 -3.79 6.17 5.76
C TYR A 10 -3.61 7.52 5.06
N SER A 11 -4.09 7.64 3.82
CA SER A 11 -4.04 8.86 3.01
C SER A 11 -4.76 10.03 3.70
N LYS A 12 -5.93 9.74 4.29
CA LYS A 12 -6.69 10.69 5.12
C LYS A 12 -5.90 11.13 6.36
N GLY A 13 -5.22 10.19 7.02
CA GLY A 13 -4.36 10.49 8.16
C GLY A 13 -3.14 11.36 7.82
N LYS A 14 -2.66 11.29 6.57
CA LYS A 14 -1.60 12.15 6.02
C LYS A 14 -2.10 13.51 5.52
N GLY A 15 -3.41 13.69 5.41
CA GLY A 15 -4.01 14.92 4.90
C GLY A 15 -3.91 15.07 3.38
N GLU A 16 -3.67 13.97 2.65
CA GLU A 16 -3.57 14.02 1.19
C GLU A 16 -4.95 14.23 0.56
N THR A 17 -5.00 15.10 -0.46
CA THR A 17 -6.20 15.28 -1.26
C THR A 17 -6.17 14.38 -2.49
N MET A 18 -7.36 14.00 -2.98
CA MET A 18 -7.49 13.24 -4.23
C MET A 18 -6.84 13.96 -5.41
N THR A 19 -6.85 15.30 -5.40
CA THR A 19 -6.24 16.15 -6.43
C THR A 19 -4.72 16.05 -6.43
N GLU A 20 -4.09 16.06 -5.26
CA GLU A 20 -2.62 15.93 -5.13
C GLU A 20 -2.17 14.54 -5.58
N ILE A 21 -2.84 13.48 -5.11
CA ILE A 21 -2.55 12.10 -5.49
C ILE A 21 -2.71 11.91 -7.00
N ALA A 22 -3.82 12.40 -7.56
CA ALA A 22 -4.09 12.31 -8.99
C ALA A 22 -3.02 13.01 -9.83
N LYS A 23 -2.60 14.22 -9.41
CA LYS A 23 -1.55 14.98 -10.10
C LYS A 23 -0.20 14.27 -10.03
N ALA A 24 0.17 13.70 -8.88
CA ALA A 24 1.45 13.02 -8.70
C ALA A 24 1.53 11.68 -9.44
N TYR A 25 0.42 10.93 -9.50
CA TYR A 25 0.34 9.65 -10.22
C TYR A 25 0.14 9.80 -11.72
N GLY A 26 -0.50 10.90 -12.17
CA GLY A 26 -0.89 11.09 -13.57
C GLY A 26 -2.28 10.53 -13.90
N ALA A 27 -3.25 10.71 -13.01
CA ALA A 27 -4.65 10.32 -13.21
C ALA A 27 -5.61 11.49 -12.94
N THR A 28 -6.92 11.25 -13.06
CA THR A 28 -7.94 12.22 -12.66
C THR A 28 -8.33 12.03 -11.19
N PRO A 29 -8.71 13.10 -10.46
CA PRO A 29 -9.19 12.98 -9.07
C PRO A 29 -10.36 11.99 -8.93
N GLN A 30 -11.23 11.93 -9.94
CA GLN A 30 -12.35 11.00 -10.00
C GLN A 30 -11.88 9.54 -10.06
N SER A 31 -10.80 9.25 -10.79
CA SER A 31 -10.23 7.90 -10.85
C SER A 31 -9.73 7.44 -9.48
N ILE A 32 -9.00 8.32 -8.77
CA ILE A 32 -8.51 8.04 -7.42
C ILE A 32 -9.66 7.81 -6.45
N GLN A 33 -10.71 8.63 -6.53
CA GLN A 33 -11.92 8.47 -5.72
C GLN A 33 -12.60 7.11 -5.97
N LEU A 34 -12.66 6.65 -7.22
CA LEU A 34 -13.24 5.34 -7.55
C LEU A 34 -12.40 4.18 -6.98
N TYR A 35 -11.07 4.31 -6.97
CA TYR A 35 -10.19 3.33 -6.32
C TYR A 35 -10.42 3.29 -4.81
N PHE A 36 -10.48 4.46 -4.16
CA PHE A 36 -10.58 4.57 -2.69
C PHE A 36 -11.99 4.24 -2.16
N SER A 37 -13.00 4.26 -3.03
CA SER A 37 -14.35 3.79 -2.71
C SER A 37 -14.55 2.30 -2.99
N GLY A 38 -13.58 1.62 -3.62
CA GLY A 38 -13.72 0.23 -4.05
C GLY A 38 -14.75 0.02 -5.17
N LYS A 39 -15.23 1.11 -5.81
CA LYS A 39 -16.14 1.04 -6.96
C LYS A 39 -15.42 0.58 -8.22
N ASN A 40 -14.15 0.95 -8.36
CA ASN A 40 -13.25 0.40 -9.36
C ASN A 40 -12.13 -0.38 -8.68
N ALA A 41 -11.68 -1.45 -9.36
CA ALA A 41 -10.46 -2.13 -8.97
C ALA A 41 -9.29 -1.13 -8.98
N MET A 42 -8.47 -1.18 -7.94
CA MET A 42 -7.25 -0.38 -7.86
C MET A 42 -6.21 -1.01 -8.80
N PRO A 43 -5.68 -0.26 -9.78
CA PRO A 43 -4.63 -0.77 -10.65
C PRO A 43 -3.40 -1.15 -9.84
N LEU A 44 -2.76 -2.26 -10.20
CA LEU A 44 -1.49 -2.66 -9.56
C LEU A 44 -0.42 -1.58 -9.72
N THR A 45 -0.38 -0.90 -10.86
CA THR A 45 0.52 0.23 -11.12
C THR A 45 0.34 1.38 -10.13
N PHE A 46 -0.92 1.69 -9.78
CA PHE A 46 -1.22 2.68 -8.76
C PHE A 46 -0.74 2.22 -7.39
N LEU A 47 -1.00 0.96 -7.05
CA LEU A 47 -0.62 0.39 -5.75
C LEU A 47 0.91 0.41 -5.56
N VAL A 48 1.67 -0.02 -6.56
CA VAL A 48 3.14 0.01 -6.55
C VAL A 48 3.64 1.45 -6.39
N TRP A 49 3.14 2.36 -7.22
CA TRP A 49 3.51 3.78 -7.15
C TRP A 49 3.20 4.37 -5.76
N TYR A 50 2.04 4.06 -5.20
CA TYR A 50 1.61 4.57 -3.89
C TYR A 50 2.55 4.08 -2.78
N ILE A 51 2.90 2.80 -2.77
CA ILE A 51 3.84 2.23 -1.79
C ILE A 51 5.23 2.86 -1.92
N GLU A 52 5.70 3.12 -3.15
CA GLU A 52 6.99 3.79 -3.37
C GLU A 52 7.00 5.24 -2.85
N HIS A 53 5.87 5.94 -2.96
CA HIS A 53 5.71 7.31 -2.44
C HIS A 53 5.51 7.36 -0.92
N HIS A 54 5.12 6.23 -0.32
CA HIS A 54 4.83 6.09 1.12
C HIS A 54 5.66 4.95 1.73
N PRO A 55 6.99 5.12 1.87
CA PRO A 55 7.91 4.06 2.29
C PRO A 55 7.70 3.56 3.73
N GLU A 56 6.91 4.26 4.54
CA GLU A 56 6.49 3.83 5.88
C GLU A 56 5.35 2.80 5.88
N ILE A 57 4.71 2.56 4.73
CA ILE A 57 3.67 1.52 4.61
C ILE A 57 4.32 0.15 4.77
N ASP A 58 3.85 -0.60 5.75
CA ASP A 58 4.21 -2.00 5.94
C ASP A 58 3.37 -2.87 4.99
N LEU A 59 4.04 -3.50 4.02
CA LEU A 59 3.42 -4.39 3.05
C LEU A 59 2.68 -5.56 3.72
N TYR A 60 3.25 -6.13 4.77
CA TYR A 60 2.60 -7.25 5.47
C TYR A 60 1.29 -6.78 6.10
N ALA A 61 1.32 -5.61 6.75
CA ALA A 61 0.14 -5.03 7.36
C ALA A 61 -0.91 -4.60 6.30
N LEU A 62 -0.48 -4.12 5.13
CA LEU A 62 -1.36 -3.75 4.02
C LEU A 62 -2.17 -4.94 3.51
N PHE A 63 -1.52 -6.08 3.25
CA PHE A 63 -2.16 -7.28 2.68
C PHE A 63 -2.78 -8.22 3.74
N SER A 64 -2.40 -8.13 5.01
CA SER A 64 -2.97 -8.94 6.09
C SER A 64 -4.43 -8.58 6.36
N LYS A 65 -5.32 -9.57 6.57
CA LYS A 65 -6.70 -9.30 7.01
C LYS A 65 -6.80 -8.96 8.50
N GLU A 66 -5.76 -9.28 9.27
CA GLU A 66 -5.72 -9.19 10.73
C GLU A 66 -5.22 -7.83 11.23
N HIS A 67 -4.60 -7.02 10.36
CA HIS A 67 -4.03 -5.72 10.70
C HIS A 67 -4.88 -4.61 10.08
N ASP A 68 -5.37 -3.68 10.90
CA ASP A 68 -6.11 -2.50 10.42
C ASP A 68 -5.20 -1.28 10.18
N GLN A 69 -4.12 -1.14 10.95
CA GLN A 69 -3.09 -0.12 10.69
C GLN A 69 -2.04 -0.64 9.70
N ILE A 70 -1.71 0.18 8.70
CA ILE A 70 -0.71 -0.17 7.66
C ILE A 70 0.65 0.49 7.85
N VAL A 71 0.83 1.28 8.91
CA VAL A 71 2.13 1.82 9.29
C VAL A 71 2.68 0.94 10.38
N SER A 72 3.95 0.54 10.29
CA SER A 72 4.62 -0.08 11.44
C SER A 72 4.58 0.90 12.61
N GLU A 73 4.00 0.52 13.75
CA GLU A 73 4.24 1.25 15.01
C GLU A 73 5.75 1.47 15.16
N PRO A 74 6.21 2.60 15.73
CA PRO A 74 7.60 2.81 16.07
C PRO A 74 7.98 1.88 17.24
N ARG A 75 8.06 0.58 16.98
CA ARG A 75 8.74 -0.36 17.83
C ARG A 75 10.22 -0.12 17.55
N ALA A 76 10.94 0.28 18.61
CA ALA A 76 12.37 0.60 18.68
C ALA A 76 13.20 0.09 17.50
N GLU A 77 13.97 0.99 16.86
CA GLU A 77 14.92 0.76 15.76
C GLU A 77 15.24 -0.72 15.47
N TYR A 78 14.51 -1.35 14.54
CA TYR A 78 14.85 -2.71 14.08
C TYR A 78 15.61 -2.66 12.75
N HIS A 79 16.82 -3.23 12.77
CA HIS A 79 17.89 -3.09 11.78
C HIS A 79 17.50 -3.39 10.31
N LYS A 80 17.82 -2.42 9.46
CA LYS A 80 17.37 -2.20 8.06
C LYS A 80 17.85 -3.17 6.97
N LYS A 81 18.51 -4.29 7.28
CA LYS A 81 19.18 -5.12 6.24
C LYS A 81 18.56 -6.50 5.99
N TYR A 82 17.81 -7.06 6.94
CA TYR A 82 17.34 -8.45 6.86
C TYR A 82 15.97 -8.65 6.16
N ARG A 83 15.12 -7.60 6.08
CA ARG A 83 13.74 -7.76 5.56
C ARG A 83 13.59 -7.78 4.04
N LYS A 84 14.42 -7.06 3.28
CA LYS A 84 14.26 -7.01 1.80
C LYS A 84 14.40 -8.39 1.17
N GLN A 85 15.41 -9.15 1.60
CA GLN A 85 15.64 -10.51 1.10
C GLN A 85 14.45 -11.43 1.46
N HIS A 86 14.00 -11.39 2.71
CA HIS A 86 12.86 -12.21 3.16
C HIS A 86 11.54 -11.89 2.43
N VAL A 87 11.31 -10.63 2.03
CA VAL A 87 10.13 -10.26 1.23
C VAL A 87 10.27 -10.78 -0.20
N ILE A 88 11.46 -10.70 -0.81
CA ILE A 88 11.73 -11.26 -2.13
C ILE A 88 11.54 -12.78 -2.11
N ASP A 89 12.09 -13.47 -1.11
CA ASP A 89 11.99 -14.93 -0.98
C ASP A 89 10.52 -15.38 -0.85
N ARG A 90 9.69 -14.58 -0.16
CA ARG A 90 8.26 -14.85 0.02
C ARG A 90 7.45 -14.59 -1.26
N ILE A 91 7.84 -13.62 -2.08
CA ILE A 91 7.24 -13.39 -3.41
C ILE A 91 7.58 -14.56 -4.35
N ILE A 92 8.82 -15.04 -4.33
CA ILE A 92 9.26 -16.20 -5.14
C ILE A 92 8.46 -17.45 -4.76
N SER A 93 8.34 -17.75 -3.46
CA SER A 93 7.59 -18.91 -2.98
C SER A 93 6.12 -18.91 -3.44
N ILE A 94 5.46 -17.75 -3.48
CA ILE A 94 4.08 -17.65 -3.96
C ILE A 94 4.01 -17.90 -5.48
N LEU A 95 4.98 -17.40 -6.24
CA LEU A 95 5.03 -17.61 -7.69
C LEU A 95 5.33 -19.07 -8.07
N GLU A 96 6.08 -19.80 -7.24
CA GLU A 96 6.38 -21.22 -7.45
C GLU A 96 5.20 -22.14 -7.10
N GLU A 97 4.32 -21.73 -6.17
CA GLU A 97 3.11 -22.49 -5.82
C GLU A 97 1.97 -22.34 -6.85
N GLU A 98 2.00 -21.32 -7.69
CA GLU A 98 1.00 -21.07 -8.74
C GLU A 98 1.39 -21.64 -10.13
N LEU A 99 2.55 -22.31 -10.24
CA LEU A 99 3.05 -23.03 -11.43
C LEU A 99 2.88 -24.55 -11.31
#